data_AF-A0A8X7Y5G9-F1
#
_entry.id   AF-A0A8X7Y5G9-F1
#
_cell.length_a   1.000
_cell.length_b   1.000
_cell.length_c   1.000
_cell.angle_alpha   90.00
_cell.angle_beta   90.00
_cell.angle_gamma   90.00
#
_symmetry.space_group_name_H-M   'P 1'
#
loop_
_entity.id
_entity.type
_entity.pdbx_description
1 polymer ?
#
loop_
_entity_poly.entity_id
_entity_poly.type
_entity_poly.pdbx_seq_one_letter_code
_entity_poly.pdbx_strand_id
1 'polypeptide(L)'
;MAGENLDNHVDVKNILLEMGTYFQVQDDCLDCFGDPEIIGTDIEDFKCSWLVVKGMEICNEEKKKLLHENYGKPDPANEAQVKALYNDLNLQGVFADYESKTYEKLITSIEDHPSKAVLKSFLAKIYKRQK
;
A
#
# COMPACT_ATOMS: atom_id res chain seq x y z
N MET A 1 -8.24 -25.58 -18.29
CA MET A 1 -8.15 -25.43 -16.83
C MET A 1 -7.53 -26.68 -16.25
N ALA A 2 -6.65 -26.59 -15.25
CA ALA A 2 -5.86 -27.71 -14.75
C ALA A 2 -6.67 -28.82 -14.04
N GLY A 3 -8.00 -28.69 -13.91
CA GLY A 3 -8.86 -29.69 -13.26
C GLY A 3 -8.84 -29.64 -11.73
N GLU A 4 -8.22 -28.62 -11.15
CA GLU A 4 -8.10 -28.43 -9.70
C GLU A 4 -9.44 -28.11 -9.03
N ASN A 5 -9.63 -28.60 -7.81
CA ASN A 5 -10.73 -28.20 -6.93
C ASN A 5 -10.29 -27.04 -6.03
N LEU A 6 -10.91 -25.86 -6.20
CA LEU A 6 -10.56 -24.64 -5.46
C LEU A 6 -10.71 -24.77 -3.94
N ASP A 7 -11.56 -25.67 -3.45
CA ASP A 7 -11.72 -25.92 -2.01
C ASP A 7 -10.43 -26.46 -1.36
N ASN A 8 -9.53 -27.05 -2.16
CA ASN A 8 -8.22 -27.53 -1.70
C ASN A 8 -7.13 -26.45 -1.73
N HIS A 9 -7.44 -25.24 -2.20
CA HIS A 9 -6.47 -24.15 -2.43
C HIS A 9 -6.75 -22.93 -1.55
N VAL A 10 -7.29 -23.14 -0.34
CA VAL A 10 -7.59 -22.05 0.60
C VAL A 10 -6.31 -21.28 0.99
N ASP A 11 -5.19 -21.97 1.17
CA ASP A 11 -3.92 -21.32 1.50
C ASP A 11 -3.40 -20.44 0.35
N VAL A 12 -3.54 -20.91 -0.90
CA VAL A 12 -3.25 -20.11 -2.10
C VAL A 12 -4.11 -18.84 -2.11
N LYS A 13 -5.41 -18.96 -1.84
CA LYS A 13 -6.33 -17.81 -1.75
C LYS A 13 -5.85 -16.82 -0.68
N ASN A 14 -5.51 -17.29 0.52
CA ASN A 14 -5.08 -16.44 1.62
C ASN A 14 -3.78 -15.69 1.29
N ILE A 15 -2.80 -16.37 0.70
CA ILE A 15 -1.54 -15.76 0.26
C ILE A 15 -1.81 -14.71 -0.83
N LEU A 16 -2.64 -15.03 -1.82
CA LEU A 16 -2.96 -14.09 -2.91
C LEU A 16 -3.77 -12.88 -2.43
N LEU A 17 -4.64 -13.04 -1.43
CA LEU A 17 -5.35 -11.91 -0.80
C LEU A 17 -4.38 -10.98 -0.07
N GLU A 18 -3.39 -11.54 0.63
CA GLU A 18 -2.36 -10.76 1.29
C GLU A 18 -1.45 -10.04 0.28
N MET A 19 -1.05 -10.72 -0.81
CA MET A 19 -0.35 -10.06 -1.91
C MET A 19 -1.18 -8.93 -2.54
N GLY A 20 -2.48 -9.13 -2.73
CA GLY A 20 -3.37 -8.11 -3.27
C GLY A 20 -3.49 -6.90 -2.34
N THR A 21 -3.53 -7.14 -1.03
CA THR A 21 -3.53 -6.07 -0.02
C THR A 21 -2.23 -5.29 -0.06
N TYR A 22 -1.08 -5.97 -0.09
CA TYR A 22 0.22 -5.34 -0.27
C TYR A 22 0.28 -4.50 -1.56
N PHE A 23 -0.16 -5.06 -2.68
CA PHE A 23 -0.18 -4.38 -3.97
C PHE A 23 -1.00 -3.08 -3.93
N GLN A 24 -2.16 -3.10 -3.27
CA GLN A 24 -3.00 -1.91 -3.12
C GLN A 24 -2.35 -0.84 -2.22
N VAL A 25 -1.69 -1.26 -1.13
CA VAL A 25 -0.93 -0.33 -0.28
C VAL A 25 0.22 0.31 -1.06
N GLN A 26 0.86 -0.42 -1.97
CA GLN A 26 1.85 0.15 -2.88
C GLN A 26 1.23 1.18 -3.83
N ASP A 27 0.02 0.91 -4.37
CA ASP A 27 -0.68 1.86 -5.27
C ASP A 27 -0.95 3.17 -4.53
N ASP A 28 -1.49 3.10 -3.31
CA ASP A 28 -1.76 4.26 -2.47
C ASP A 28 -0.50 5.09 -2.16
N CYS A 29 0.65 4.42 -1.99
CA CYS A 29 1.93 5.09 -1.77
C CYS A 29 2.49 5.71 -3.06
N LEU A 30 2.37 5.01 -4.19
CA LEU A 30 2.83 5.49 -5.50
C LEU A 30 1.96 6.64 -6.02
N ASP A 31 0.67 6.68 -5.70
CA ASP A 31 -0.20 7.81 -6.02
C ASP A 31 0.33 9.11 -5.36
N CYS A 32 0.79 9.01 -4.11
CA CYS A 32 1.27 10.20 -3.40
C CYS A 32 2.75 10.53 -3.64
N PHE A 33 3.63 9.52 -3.71
CA PHE A 33 5.08 9.64 -3.71
C PHE A 33 5.79 9.06 -4.94
N GLY A 34 5.02 8.58 -5.92
CA GLY A 34 5.56 7.97 -7.14
C GLY A 34 6.12 9.00 -8.12
N ASP A 35 6.11 8.62 -9.40
CA ASP A 35 6.64 9.44 -10.49
C ASP A 35 5.94 10.81 -10.54
N PRO A 36 6.67 11.94 -10.48
CA PRO A 36 6.07 13.27 -10.62
C PRO A 36 5.32 13.51 -11.94
N GLU A 37 5.61 12.73 -13.00
CA GLU A 37 4.88 12.79 -14.27
C GLU A 37 3.48 12.14 -14.15
N ILE A 38 3.27 11.28 -13.15
CA ILE A 38 1.99 10.66 -12.83
C ILE A 38 1.34 11.46 -11.70
N ILE A 39 0.32 12.23 -12.06
CA ILE A 39 -0.44 13.01 -11.07
C ILE A 39 -1.34 12.04 -10.30
N GLY A 40 -1.01 11.78 -9.05
CA GLY A 40 -1.92 11.09 -8.13
C GLY A 40 -3.01 12.01 -7.61
N THR A 41 -4.17 11.41 -7.30
CA THR A 41 -5.39 12.15 -6.96
C THR A 41 -6.02 11.73 -5.63
N ASP A 42 -5.43 10.76 -4.91
CA ASP A 42 -6.06 10.17 -3.72
C ASP A 42 -6.42 11.19 -2.64
N ILE A 43 -5.57 12.21 -2.46
CA ILE A 43 -5.77 13.27 -1.47
C ILE A 43 -6.96 14.15 -1.85
N GLU A 44 -7.01 14.65 -3.09
CA GLU A 44 -8.09 15.54 -3.54
C GLU A 44 -9.43 14.80 -3.69
N ASP A 45 -9.38 13.52 -4.08
CA ASP A 45 -10.54 12.64 -4.22
C ASP A 45 -11.10 12.14 -2.88
N PHE A 46 -10.48 12.52 -1.76
CA PHE A 46 -10.86 12.07 -0.42
C PHE A 46 -10.86 10.54 -0.29
N LYS A 47 -9.91 9.86 -0.95
CA LYS A 47 -9.84 8.40 -0.88
C LYS A 47 -9.38 7.95 0.50
N CYS A 48 -9.92 6.82 0.95
CA CYS A 48 -9.48 6.13 2.16
C CYS A 48 -8.21 5.32 1.87
N SER A 49 -7.14 6.02 1.46
CA SER A 49 -5.85 5.40 1.14
C SER A 49 -5.13 4.93 2.41
N TRP A 50 -4.19 4.01 2.26
CA TRP A 50 -3.35 3.54 3.35
C TRP A 50 -2.58 4.69 4.03
N LEU A 51 -2.16 5.70 3.27
CA LEU A 51 -1.44 6.85 3.79
C LEU A 51 -2.28 7.70 4.75
N VAL A 52 -3.55 7.97 4.43
CA VAL A 52 -4.40 8.79 5.32
C VAL A 52 -4.71 8.06 6.62
N VAL A 53 -5.01 6.76 6.56
CA VAL A 53 -5.30 5.98 7.77
C VAL A 53 -4.06 5.81 8.65
N LYS A 54 -2.88 5.60 8.06
CA LYS A 54 -1.61 5.56 8.81
C LYS A 54 -1.20 6.91 9.37
N GLY A 55 -1.39 7.98 8.60
CA GLY A 55 -1.22 9.34 9.11
C GLY A 55 -2.07 9.58 10.35
N MET A 56 -3.37 9.26 10.30
CA MET A 56 -4.29 9.41 11.42
C MET A 56 -3.93 8.58 12.65
N GLU A 57 -3.38 7.38 12.46
CA GLU A 57 -2.92 6.50 13.55
C GLU A 57 -1.71 7.10 14.31
N ILE A 58 -0.79 7.77 13.59
CA ILE A 58 0.48 8.26 14.15
C ILE A 58 0.37 9.72 14.62
N CYS A 59 -0.52 10.51 14.01
CA CYS A 59 -0.68 11.93 14.30
C CYS A 59 -1.09 12.22 15.74
N ASN A 60 -0.60 13.36 16.25
CA ASN A 60 -1.20 14.03 17.41
C ASN A 60 -2.45 14.83 16.97
N GLU A 61 -3.19 15.39 17.92
CA GLU A 61 -4.45 16.10 17.64
C GLU A 61 -4.28 17.32 16.72
N GLU A 62 -3.14 18.03 16.81
CA GLU A 62 -2.85 19.17 15.94
C GLU A 62 -2.68 18.73 14.48
N LYS A 63 -1.90 17.68 14.24
CA LYS A 63 -1.68 17.11 12.90
C LYS A 63 -2.94 16.46 12.33
N LYS A 64 -3.77 15.84 13.18
CA LYS A 64 -5.10 15.34 12.77
C LYS A 64 -5.99 16.46 12.29
N LYS A 65 -6.02 17.59 13.02
CA LYS A 65 -6.78 18.77 12.60
C LYS A 65 -6.31 19.30 11.24
N LEU A 66 -5.00 19.39 11.03
CA LEU A 66 -4.42 19.76 9.74
C LEU A 66 -4.90 18.81 8.63
N LEU A 67 -4.85 17.50 8.87
CA LEU A 67 -5.31 16.51 7.90
C LEU A 67 -6.81 16.71 7.60
N HIS A 68 -7.66 16.90 8.61
CA HIS A 68 -9.09 17.15 8.43
C HIS A 68 -9.43 18.42 7.65
N GLU A 69 -8.64 19.48 7.80
CA GLU A 69 -8.87 20.76 7.13
C GLU A 69 -8.45 20.73 5.65
N ASN A 70 -7.47 19.90 5.31
CA ASN A 70 -6.83 19.88 3.99
C ASN A 70 -7.18 18.67 3.11
N TYR A 71 -7.49 17.51 3.68
CA TYR A 71 -7.75 16.29 2.90
C TYR A 71 -9.10 16.37 2.16
N GLY A 72 -9.15 15.91 0.91
CA GLY A 72 -10.34 15.99 0.03
C GLY A 72 -10.66 17.38 -0.49
N LYS A 73 -9.64 18.23 -0.61
CA LYS A 73 -9.77 19.58 -1.18
C LYS A 73 -9.02 19.61 -2.52
N PRO A 74 -9.66 20.08 -3.61
CA PRO A 74 -9.03 20.12 -4.93
C PRO A 74 -8.05 21.30 -5.10
N ASP A 75 -7.67 21.97 -4.02
CA ASP A 75 -6.69 23.05 -4.06
C ASP A 75 -5.27 22.45 -3.89
N PRO A 76 -4.35 22.67 -4.83
CA PRO A 76 -2.97 22.20 -4.72
C PRO A 76 -2.25 22.62 -3.43
N ALA A 77 -2.64 23.75 -2.82
CA ALA A 77 -2.07 24.17 -1.55
C ALA A 77 -2.49 23.25 -0.40
N ASN A 78 -3.73 22.73 -0.41
CA ASN A 78 -4.19 21.76 0.58
C ASN A 78 -3.46 20.42 0.40
N GLU A 79 -3.33 19.95 -0.84
CA GLU A 79 -2.58 18.74 -1.16
C GLU A 79 -1.11 18.83 -0.69
N ALA A 80 -0.45 19.96 -0.96
CA ALA A 80 0.92 20.21 -0.52
C ALA A 80 1.06 20.16 1.01
N GLN A 81 0.08 20.67 1.76
CA GLN A 81 0.07 20.58 3.23
C GLN A 81 -0.05 19.13 3.71
N VAL A 82 -0.93 18.32 3.08
CA VAL A 82 -1.07 16.90 3.40
C VAL A 82 0.24 16.14 3.09
N LYS A 83 0.83 16.36 1.92
CA LYS A 83 2.11 15.74 1.53
C LYS A 83 3.25 16.14 2.47
N ALA A 84 3.32 17.41 2.87
CA ALA A 84 4.29 17.88 3.86
C ALA A 84 4.11 17.20 5.23
N LEU A 85 2.86 17.03 5.68
CA LEU A 85 2.56 16.28 6.88
C LEU A 85 3.01 14.81 6.76
N TYR A 86 2.74 14.14 5.64
CA TYR A 86 3.19 12.76 5.45
C TYR A 86 4.71 12.60 5.48
N ASN A 87 5.45 13.59 4.96
CA ASN A 87 6.91 13.64 5.05
C ASN A 87 7.38 13.83 6.50
N ASP A 88 6.75 14.74 7.25
CA ASP A 88 7.05 14.98 8.68
C ASP A 88 6.76 13.75 9.56
N LEU A 89 5.77 12.94 9.19
CA LEU A 89 5.47 11.65 9.83
C LEU A 89 6.37 10.50 9.33
N ASN A 90 7.25 10.76 8.37
CA ASN A 90 8.09 9.75 7.71
C ASN A 90 7.28 8.56 7.17
N LEU A 91 6.14 8.82 6.52
CA LEU A 91 5.29 7.73 6.02
C LEU A 91 5.96 6.87 4.94
N GLN A 92 6.94 7.42 4.19
CA GLN A 92 7.78 6.63 3.29
C GLN A 92 8.61 5.58 4.05
N GLY A 93 9.15 5.93 5.22
CA GLY A 93 9.84 4.99 6.10
C GLY A 93 8.89 3.96 6.70
N VAL A 94 7.71 4.38 7.15
CA VAL A 94 6.67 3.47 7.67
C VAL A 94 6.23 2.47 6.59
N PHE A 95 6.08 2.92 5.34
CA PHE A 95 5.79 2.06 4.20
C PHE A 95 6.95 1.10 3.91
N ALA A 96 8.20 1.57 3.91
CA ALA A 96 9.37 0.70 3.69
C ALA A 96 9.45 -0.44 4.72
N ASP A 97 9.17 -0.13 6.00
CA ASP A 97 9.09 -1.13 7.07
C ASP A 97 7.93 -2.12 6.85
N TYR A 98 6.75 -1.62 6.46
CA TYR A 98 5.60 -2.46 6.13
C TYR A 98 5.90 -3.37 4.94
N GLU A 99 6.51 -2.85 3.88
CA GLU A 99 6.89 -3.56 2.67
C GLU A 99 7.88 -4.70 2.98
N SER A 100 8.94 -4.42 3.74
CA SER A 100 9.92 -5.44 4.12
C SER A 100 9.28 -6.57 4.93
N LYS A 101 8.50 -6.22 5.96
CA LYS A 101 7.82 -7.20 6.83
C LYS A 101 6.80 -8.04 6.05
N THR A 102 6.05 -7.42 5.15
CA THR A 102 5.04 -8.10 4.34
C THR A 102 5.70 -9.03 3.32
N TYR A 103 6.79 -8.59 2.69
CA TYR A 103 7.58 -9.45 1.80
C TYR A 103 8.15 -10.68 2.52
N GLU A 104 8.75 -10.49 3.71
CA GLU A 104 9.27 -11.58 4.54
C GLU A 104 8.18 -12.58 4.94
N LYS A 105 7.00 -12.08 5.33
CA LYS A 105 5.85 -12.93 5.66
C LYS A 105 5.35 -13.71 4.45
N LEU A 106 5.23 -13.05 3.29
CA LEU A 106 4.77 -13.68 2.05
C LEU A 106 5.77 -14.75 1.58
N ILE A 107 7.07 -14.45 1.53
CA ILE A 107 8.07 -15.42 1.07
C ILE A 107 8.13 -16.64 1.99
N THR A 108 8.03 -16.43 3.31
CA THR A 108 7.96 -17.52 4.31
C THR A 108 6.73 -18.41 4.08
N SER A 109 5.57 -17.81 3.81
CA SER A 109 4.33 -18.54 3.54
C SER A 109 4.37 -19.34 2.23
N ILE A 110 5.25 -18.94 1.30
CA ILE A 110 5.36 -19.53 -0.04
C ILE A 110 6.38 -20.67 -0.09
N GLU A 111 7.46 -20.63 0.71
CA GLU A 111 8.64 -21.49 0.53
C GLU A 111 8.30 -23.00 0.55
N ASP A 112 7.39 -23.39 1.43
CA ASP A 112 6.96 -24.77 1.64
C ASP A 112 5.67 -25.13 0.88
N HIS A 113 5.11 -24.22 0.09
CA HIS A 113 3.84 -24.44 -0.61
C HIS A 113 4.03 -25.19 -1.95
N PRO A 114 3.20 -26.20 -2.29
CA PRO A 114 3.28 -26.92 -3.58
C PRO A 114 3.25 -25.99 -4.81
N SER A 115 2.40 -24.96 -4.77
CA SER A 115 2.26 -23.94 -5.83
C SER A 115 3.31 -22.82 -5.82
N LYS A 116 4.45 -22.97 -5.10
CA LYS A 116 5.43 -21.90 -4.89
C LYS A 116 5.97 -21.23 -6.15
N ALA A 117 6.11 -21.98 -7.24
CA ALA A 117 6.60 -21.42 -8.51
C ALA A 117 5.67 -20.31 -9.04
N VAL A 118 4.35 -20.53 -8.96
CA VAL A 118 3.35 -19.54 -9.38
C VAL A 118 3.35 -18.37 -8.40
N LEU A 119 3.30 -18.63 -7.09
CA LEU A 119 3.23 -17.59 -6.07
C LEU A 119 4.48 -16.68 -6.08
N LYS A 120 5.69 -17.24 -6.20
CA LYS A 120 6.94 -16.45 -6.34
C LYS A 120 6.93 -15.60 -7.62
N SER A 121 6.38 -16.11 -8.72
CA SER A 121 6.26 -15.36 -9.98
C SER A 121 5.34 -14.14 -9.83
N PHE A 122 4.24 -14.26 -9.08
CA PHE A 122 3.38 -13.11 -8.78
C PHE A 122 4.07 -12.11 -7.84
N LEU A 123 4.66 -12.58 -6.74
CA LEU A 123 5.34 -11.71 -5.77
C LEU A 123 6.49 -10.92 -6.43
N ALA A 124 7.27 -11.55 -7.29
CA ALA A 124 8.38 -10.90 -7.98
C ALA A 124 7.95 -9.78 -8.94
N LYS A 125 6.71 -9.81 -9.46
CA LYS A 125 6.18 -8.76 -10.33
C LYS A 125 5.76 -7.51 -9.58
N ILE A 126 5.41 -7.65 -8.30
CA ILE A 126 4.87 -6.54 -7.50
C ILE A 126 5.88 -5.99 -6.50
N TYR A 127 6.82 -6.82 -6.02
CA TYR A 127 7.80 -6.40 -5.03
C TYR A 127 8.66 -5.24 -5.54
N LYS A 128 8.69 -4.13 -4.79
CA LYS A 128 9.43 -2.90 -5.13
C LYS A 128 9.13 -2.32 -6.53
N ARG A 129 7.92 -2.55 -7.05
CA ARG A 129 7.48 -1.91 -8.28
C ARG A 129 7.50 -0.39 -8.13
N GLN A 130 7.67 0.28 -9.26
CA GLN A 130 7.76 1.75 -9.34
C GLN A 130 6.57 2.37 -10.08
N LYS A 131 5.61 1.54 -10.51
CA LYS A 131 4.39 1.89 -11.22
C LYS A 131 3.38 0.76 -11.13
#